data_AF-A0A7J9BQ46-F1
#
_entry.id   AF-A0A7J9BQ46-F1
#
_cell.length_a   1.000
_cell.length_b   1.000
_cell.length_c   1.000
_cell.angle_alpha   90.00
_cell.angle_beta   90.00
_cell.angle_gamma   90.00
#
_symmetry.space_group_name_H-M   'P 1'
#
loop_
_entity.id
_entity.type
_entity.pdbx_description
1 polymer ?
#
loop_
_entity_poly.entity_id
_entity_poly.type
_entity_poly.pdbx_seq_one_letter_code
_entity_poly.pdbx_strand_id
1 'polypeptide(L)'
;MFLCGANDLRTIFVAPECFSLCSYLLSGYTKKDVRSNEATTKYLLIDGASSSILVHGFSWLYGSTRGEIKFQEIVNGLINTQMYNSPIISIVLIFITIGIGFKLSPVPSHQWTPGVYEGVRFIR
;
A
#
# COMPACT_ATOMS: atom_id res chain seq x y z
N MET A 1 -11.79 5.62 8.73
CA MET A 1 -13.14 5.02 8.71
C MET A 1 -13.34 4.07 7.52
N PHE A 2 -13.18 4.52 6.27
CA PHE A 2 -13.34 3.65 5.09
C PHE A 2 -12.46 2.39 5.08
N LEU A 3 -11.18 2.51 5.44
CA LEU A 3 -10.27 1.35 5.52
C LEU A 3 -10.77 0.27 6.50
N CYS A 4 -11.36 0.68 7.63
CA CYS A 4 -11.82 -0.24 8.67
C CYS A 4 -13.05 -1.06 8.26
N GLY A 5 -13.83 -0.56 7.29
CA GLY A 5 -15.03 -1.23 6.77
C GLY A 5 -14.85 -1.78 5.35
N ALA A 6 -13.62 -1.87 4.84
CA ALA A 6 -13.36 -2.29 3.47
C ALA A 6 -13.58 -3.80 3.31
N ASN A 7 -14.59 -4.18 2.50
CA ASN A 7 -14.91 -5.57 2.17
C ASN A 7 -14.55 -5.96 0.71
N ASP A 8 -14.04 -5.00 -0.05
CA ASP A 8 -13.74 -5.14 -1.48
C ASP A 8 -12.30 -4.75 -1.77
N LEU A 9 -11.70 -5.42 -2.77
CA LEU A 9 -10.34 -5.15 -3.26
C LEU A 9 -10.14 -3.69 -3.71
N ARG A 10 -11.18 -3.04 -4.23
CA ARG A 10 -11.10 -1.63 -4.64
C ARG A 10 -10.98 -0.72 -3.41
N THR A 11 -11.82 -0.94 -2.41
CA THR A 11 -11.88 -0.09 -1.22
C THR A 11 -10.63 -0.26 -0.37
N ILE A 12 -10.11 -1.50 -0.24
CA ILE A 12 -8.85 -1.76 0.48
C ILE A 12 -7.65 -1.12 -0.22
N PHE A 13 -7.72 -0.90 -1.54
CA PHE A 13 -6.68 -0.20 -2.30
C PHE A 13 -6.82 1.33 -2.22
N VAL A 14 -8.01 1.87 -2.49
CA VAL A 14 -8.23 3.32 -2.59
C VAL A 14 -8.13 4.03 -1.24
N ALA A 15 -8.61 3.40 -0.16
CA ALA A 15 -8.58 4.01 1.17
C ALA A 15 -7.16 4.35 1.67
N PRO A 16 -6.17 3.44 1.63
CA PRO A 16 -4.80 3.76 2.04
C PRO A 16 -4.10 4.69 1.04
N GLU A 17 -4.38 4.62 -0.26
CA GLU A 17 -3.80 5.58 -1.23
C GLU A 17 -4.27 7.02 -0.96
N CYS A 18 -5.56 7.20 -0.66
CA CYS A 18 -6.10 8.50 -0.29
C CYS A 18 -5.43 9.04 0.98
N PHE A 19 -5.24 8.18 1.99
CA PHE A 19 -4.53 8.53 3.21
C PHE A 19 -3.05 8.90 2.95
N SER A 20 -2.36 8.14 2.10
CA SER A 20 -0.97 8.43 1.69
C SER A 20 -0.86 9.78 0.98
N LEU A 21 -1.78 10.09 0.05
CA LEU A 21 -1.82 11.39 -0.65
C LEU A 21 -1.99 12.57 0.31
N CYS A 22 -2.90 12.45 1.28
CA CYS A 22 -3.06 13.47 2.32
C CYS A 22 -1.78 13.64 3.15
N SER A 23 -1.10 12.54 3.44
CA SER A 23 0.16 12.54 4.20
C SER A 23 1.30 13.22 3.44
N TYR A 24 1.41 13.05 2.11
CA TYR A 24 2.39 13.77 1.29
C TYR A 24 2.15 15.28 1.27
N LEU A 25 0.89 15.68 1.14
CA LEU A 25 0.53 17.10 1.15
C LEU A 25 0.87 17.75 2.50
N LEU A 26 0.66 17.02 3.60
CA LEU A 26 0.98 17.50 4.94
C LEU A 26 2.48 17.53 5.21
N SER A 27 3.25 16.54 4.74
CA SER A 27 4.71 16.50 4.93
C SER A 27 5.43 17.67 4.24
N GLY A 28 4.85 18.16 3.14
CA GLY A 28 5.37 19.26 2.31
C GLY A 28 4.77 20.63 2.63
N TYR A 29 4.13 20.79 3.80
CA TYR A 29 3.44 22.04 4.15
C TYR A 29 4.38 23.26 4.15
N THR A 30 5.60 23.10 4.66
CA THR A 30 6.60 24.18 4.75
C THR A 30 7.40 24.32 3.45
N LYS A 31 6.77 24.90 2.43
CA LYS A 31 7.33 25.02 1.06
C LYS A 31 8.71 25.68 0.95
N LYS A 32 9.06 26.54 1.91
CA LYS A 32 10.34 27.27 1.95
C LYS A 32 11.50 26.44 2.48
N ASP A 33 11.22 25.36 3.22
CA ASP A 33 12.24 24.49 3.78
C ASP A 33 12.61 23.40 2.78
N VAL A 34 13.84 23.46 2.27
CA VAL A 34 14.38 22.47 1.32
C VAL A 34 14.29 21.04 1.89
N ARG A 35 14.49 20.90 3.20
CA ARG A 35 14.44 19.60 3.91
C ARG A 35 13.04 18.97 3.91
N SER A 36 11.99 19.79 4.06
CA SER A 36 10.59 19.32 4.01
C SER A 36 10.20 18.89 2.60
N ASN A 37 10.68 19.61 1.58
CA ASN A 37 10.47 19.23 0.17
C ASN A 37 11.22 17.95 -0.20
N GLU A 38 12.46 17.79 0.26
CA GLU A 38 13.25 16.56 0.04
C GLU A 38 12.57 15.35 0.70
N ALA A 39 12.14 15.47 1.96
CA ALA A 39 11.43 14.42 2.67
C ALA A 39 10.12 14.02 1.98
N THR A 40 9.33 15.00 1.54
CA THR A 40 8.06 14.76 0.83
C THR A 40 8.29 14.04 -0.49
N THR A 41 9.30 14.45 -1.26
CA THR A 41 9.62 13.82 -2.55
C THR A 41 10.10 12.39 -2.35
N LYS A 42 10.96 12.13 -1.36
CA LYS A 42 11.40 10.77 -1.02
C LYS A 42 10.23 9.90 -0.57
N TYR A 43 9.34 10.45 0.27
CA TYR A 43 8.19 9.71 0.77
C TYR A 43 7.25 9.30 -0.37
N LEU A 44 6.91 10.24 -1.25
CA LEU A 44 6.06 10.01 -2.42
C LEU A 44 6.64 8.93 -3.34
N LEU A 45 7.95 8.96 -3.61
CA LEU A 45 8.59 7.99 -4.48
C LEU A 45 8.58 6.58 -3.88
N ILE A 46 8.90 6.45 -2.58
CA ILE A 46 8.99 5.15 -1.92
C ILE A 46 7.60 4.53 -1.73
N ASP A 47 6.61 5.30 -1.27
CA ASP A 47 5.26 4.78 -1.10
C ASP A 47 4.56 4.57 -2.46
N GLY A 48 4.84 5.39 -3.49
CA GLY A 48 4.37 5.13 -4.86
C GLY A 48 4.92 3.82 -5.46
N ALA A 49 6.19 3.50 -5.20
CA ALA A 49 6.78 2.21 -5.57
C ALA A 49 6.09 1.04 -4.83
N SER A 50 5.86 1.18 -3.52
CA SER A 50 5.12 0.21 -2.72
C SER A 50 3.71 -0.05 -3.26
N SER A 51 3.00 1.03 -3.57
CA SER A 51 1.62 0.98 -4.05
C SER A 51 1.52 0.30 -5.43
N SER A 52 2.54 0.46 -6.27
CA SER A 52 2.66 -0.26 -7.55
C SER A 52 2.81 -1.77 -7.37
N ILE A 53 3.61 -2.20 -6.38
CA ILE A 53 3.80 -3.63 -6.03
C ILE A 53 2.48 -4.21 -5.50
N LEU A 54 1.78 -3.45 -4.64
CA LEU A 54 0.51 -3.86 -4.07
C LEU A 54 -0.59 -4.03 -5.13
N VAL A 55 -0.71 -3.09 -6.07
CA VAL A 55 -1.63 -3.20 -7.23
C VAL A 55 -1.30 -4.39 -8.11
N HIS A 56 -0.02 -4.68 -8.32
CA HIS A 56 0.40 -5.88 -9.07
C HIS A 56 -0.08 -7.17 -8.39
N GLY A 57 0.05 -7.27 -7.07
CA GLY A 57 -0.49 -8.39 -6.30
C GLY A 57 -2.01 -8.54 -6.44
N PHE A 58 -2.74 -7.42 -6.36
CA PHE A 58 -4.20 -7.41 -6.56
C PHE A 58 -4.61 -7.77 -7.99
N SER A 59 -3.85 -7.35 -9.00
CA SER A 59 -4.09 -7.70 -10.40
C SER A 59 -3.99 -9.21 -10.63
N TRP A 60 -2.96 -9.85 -10.08
CA TRP A 60 -2.78 -11.31 -10.17
C TRP A 60 -3.87 -12.06 -9.40
N LEU A 61 -4.29 -11.55 -8.25
CA LEU A 61 -5.36 -12.12 -7.46
C LEU A 61 -6.70 -12.04 -8.22
N TYR A 62 -7.02 -10.87 -8.76
CA TYR A 62 -8.21 -10.62 -9.58
C TYR A 62 -8.25 -11.51 -10.83
N GLY A 63 -7.12 -11.67 -11.52
CA GLY A 63 -6.99 -12.56 -12.68
C GLY A 63 -7.21 -14.04 -12.31
N SER A 64 -6.72 -14.46 -11.15
CA SER A 64 -6.85 -15.85 -10.68
C SER A 64 -8.27 -16.19 -10.23
N THR A 65 -9.03 -15.21 -9.70
CA THR A 65 -10.42 -15.41 -9.27
C THR A 65 -11.45 -15.05 -10.35
N ARG A 66 -11.08 -15.07 -11.64
CA ARG A 66 -12.02 -14.83 -12.76
C ARG A 66 -12.74 -13.47 -12.70
N GLY A 67 -12.16 -12.49 -12.00
CA GLY A 67 -12.67 -11.11 -11.95
C GLY A 67 -13.55 -10.76 -10.74
N GLU A 68 -13.54 -11.56 -9.68
CA GLU A 68 -14.23 -11.21 -8.43
C GLU A 68 -13.48 -10.10 -7.65
N ILE A 69 -14.25 -9.26 -6.96
CA ILE A 69 -13.72 -8.07 -6.27
C ILE A 69 -14.00 -8.12 -4.76
N LYS A 70 -15.08 -8.80 -4.35
CA LYS A 70 -15.42 -8.93 -2.93
C LYS A 70 -14.59 -10.03 -2.28
N PHE A 71 -14.15 -9.84 -1.04
CA PHE A 71 -13.32 -10.83 -0.35
C PHE A 71 -14.00 -12.20 -0.21
N GLN A 72 -15.31 -12.22 0.04
CA GLN A 72 -16.07 -13.48 0.16
C GLN A 72 -16.06 -14.27 -1.16
N GLU A 73 -16.25 -13.60 -2.29
CA GLU A 73 -16.26 -14.22 -3.61
C GLU A 73 -14.85 -14.72 -3.98
N ILE A 74 -13.81 -13.96 -3.61
CA ILE A 74 -12.41 -14.35 -3.79
C ILE A 74 -12.08 -15.64 -3.04
N VAL A 75 -12.47 -15.74 -1.77
CA VAL A 75 -12.23 -16.93 -0.94
C VAL A 75 -12.96 -18.14 -1.53
N ASN A 76 -14.23 -17.98 -1.91
CA ASN A 76 -15.00 -19.04 -2.53
C ASN A 76 -14.40 -19.49 -3.88
N GLY A 77 -13.93 -18.54 -4.69
CA GLY A 77 -13.26 -18.83 -5.96
C GLY A 77 -11.95 -19.61 -5.78
N LEU A 78 -11.15 -19.28 -4.76
CA LEU A 78 -9.94 -20.01 -4.42
C LEU A 78 -10.21 -21.46 -3.98
N ILE A 79 -11.24 -21.66 -3.16
CA ILE A 79 -11.63 -22.98 -2.65
C ILE A 79 -12.13 -23.86 -3.80
N ASN A 80 -13.02 -23.33 -4.64
CA ASN A 80 -13.62 -24.07 -5.75
C ASN A 80 -12.59 -24.50 -6.81
N THR A 81 -11.54 -23.69 -7.00
CA THR A 81 -10.48 -23.98 -7.97
C THR A 81 -9.34 -24.84 -7.40
N GLN A 82 -9.40 -25.22 -6.11
CA GLN A 82 -8.33 -25.92 -5.38
C GLN A 82 -6.94 -25.25 -5.52
N MET A 83 -6.93 -23.93 -5.80
CA MET A 83 -5.71 -23.15 -6.07
C MET A 83 -5.00 -22.67 -4.80
N TYR A 84 -5.45 -23.09 -3.62
CA TYR A 84 -4.89 -22.67 -2.32
C TYR A 84 -3.40 -22.99 -2.17
N ASN A 85 -2.92 -24.07 -2.79
CA ASN A 85 -1.52 -24.50 -2.75
C ASN A 85 -0.74 -24.14 -4.03
N SER A 86 -1.34 -23.35 -4.93
CA SER A 86 -0.67 -22.94 -6.15
C SER A 86 0.49 -21.98 -5.84
N PRO A 87 1.62 -22.06 -6.57
CA PRO A 87 2.72 -21.12 -6.40
C PRO A 87 2.31 -19.67 -6.72
N ILE A 88 1.27 -19.47 -7.53
CA ILE A 88 0.73 -18.17 -7.91
C ILE A 88 0.15 -17.45 -6.69
N ILE A 89 -0.65 -18.15 -5.87
CA ILE A 89 -1.22 -17.59 -4.64
C ILE A 89 -0.12 -17.18 -3.67
N SER A 90 0.95 -17.97 -3.55
CA SER A 90 2.10 -17.64 -2.70
C SER A 90 2.80 -16.35 -3.15
N ILE A 91 3.00 -16.18 -4.47
CA ILE A 91 3.58 -14.95 -5.04
C ILE A 91 2.66 -13.76 -4.77
N VAL A 92 1.35 -13.91 -4.96
CA VAL A 92 0.36 -12.86 -4.66
C VAL A 92 0.44 -12.42 -3.20
N LEU A 93 0.50 -13.39 -2.27
CA LEU A 93 0.63 -13.11 -0.84
C LEU A 93 1.91 -12.34 -0.51
N ILE A 94 3.03 -12.70 -1.15
CA ILE A 94 4.32 -12.01 -0.99
C ILE A 94 4.19 -10.55 -1.46
N PHE A 95 3.61 -10.29 -2.63
CA PHE A 95 3.43 -8.93 -3.16
C PHE A 95 2.55 -8.07 -2.25
N ILE A 96 1.43 -8.62 -1.77
CA ILE A 96 0.53 -7.94 -0.83
C ILE A 96 1.25 -7.65 0.49
N THR A 97 1.99 -8.62 1.02
CA THR A 97 2.74 -8.46 2.27
C THR A 97 3.82 -7.39 2.15
N ILE A 98 4.55 -7.34 1.04
CA ILE A 98 5.56 -6.31 0.78
C ILE A 98 4.90 -4.92 0.70
N GLY A 99 3.81 -4.79 -0.07
CA GLY A 99 3.11 -3.52 -0.24
C GLY A 99 2.54 -2.97 1.07
N ILE A 100 1.90 -3.84 1.87
CA ILE A 100 1.37 -3.46 3.19
C ILE A 100 2.52 -3.20 4.18
N GLY A 101 3.57 -4.02 4.14
CA GLY A 101 4.76 -3.85 4.97
C GLY A 101 5.39 -2.47 4.78
N PHE A 102 5.56 -1.99 3.55
CA PHE A 102 6.09 -0.65 3.32
C PHE A 102 5.27 0.47 3.97
N LYS A 103 3.94 0.35 3.98
CA LYS A 103 3.03 1.32 4.61
C LYS A 103 3.06 1.27 6.14
N LEU A 104 3.36 0.10 6.73
CA LEU A 104 3.46 -0.10 8.20
C LEU A 104 4.85 0.15 8.78
N SER A 105 5.88 0.25 7.94
CA SER A 105 7.30 0.43 8.34
C SER A 105 7.86 -0.60 9.35
N PRO A 106 7.55 -1.92 9.31
CA PRO A 106 8.28 -2.90 10.08
C PRO A 106 9.71 -3.07 9.52
N VAL A 107 10.59 -3.74 10.27
CA VAL A 107 11.88 -4.20 9.73
C VAL A 107 11.61 -5.21 8.62
N PRO A 108 12.22 -5.10 7.41
CA PRO A 108 13.29 -4.20 6.97
C PRO A 108 12.84 -2.91 6.24
N SER A 109 11.54 -2.70 5.99
CA SER A 109 10.98 -1.61 5.17
C SER A 109 10.85 -0.25 5.90
N HIS A 110 11.61 -0.02 6.97
CA HIS A 110 11.59 1.22 7.77
C HIS A 110 12.57 2.31 7.28
N GLN A 111 13.28 2.07 6.17
CA GLN A 111 14.36 2.95 5.68
C GLN A 111 13.90 4.38 5.40
N TRP A 112 12.64 4.56 4.99
CA TRP A 112 12.07 5.87 4.69
C TRP A 112 11.62 6.64 5.93
N THR A 113 11.26 5.93 7.00
CA THR A 113 10.69 6.47 8.23
C THR A 113 11.56 7.56 8.88
N PRO A 114 12.85 7.34 9.21
CA PRO A 114 13.64 8.36 9.90
C PRO A 114 13.79 9.65 9.09
N GLY A 115 14.01 9.54 7.77
CA GLY A 115 14.20 10.70 6.90
C GLY A 115 12.94 11.56 6.75
N VAL A 116 11.76 10.93 6.71
CA VAL A 116 10.49 11.66 6.60
C VAL A 116 10.14 12.34 7.91
N TYR A 117 10.25 11.65 9.04
CA TYR A 117 9.95 12.24 10.35
C TYR A 117 10.88 13.40 10.70
N GLU A 118 12.16 13.35 10.32
CA GLU A 118 13.09 14.45 10.57
C GLU A 118 12.87 15.66 9.64
N GLY A 119 12.38 15.42 8.42
CA GLY A 119 12.11 16.47 7.44
C GLY A 119 10.83 17.26 7.69
N VAL A 120 9.85 16.66 8.37
CA VAL A 120 8.59 17.32 8.74
C VAL A 120 8.80 18.16 10.00
N ARG A 121 9.05 19.46 9.83
CA ARG A 121 9.00 20.41 10.95
C ARG A 121 7.58 20.94 11.14
N PHE A 122 6.95 20.54 12.25
CA PHE A 122 5.83 21.27 12.82
C PHE A 122 6.39 22.44 13.63
N ILE A 123 6.36 23.64 13.04
CA ILE A 123 6.55 24.94 13.69
C ILE A 123 8.01 25.26 14.09
N ARG A 124 8.55 26.33 13.49
CA ARG A 124 9.51 27.23 14.12
C ARG A 124 9.20 28.66 13.68
#